data_AF-A0A4U0VZN9-F1
#
_entry.id   AF-A0A4U0VZN9-F1
#
_cell.length_a   1.000
_cell.length_b   1.000
_cell.length_c   1.000
_cell.angle_alpha   90.00
_cell.angle_beta   90.00
_cell.angle_gamma   90.00
#
_symmetry.space_group_name_H-M   'P 1'
#
loop_
_entity.id
_entity.type
_entity.pdbx_description
1 polymer ?
#
loop_
_entity_poly.entity_id
_entity_poly.type
_entity_poly.pdbx_seq_one_letter_code
_entity_poly.pdbx_strand_id
1 'polypeptide(L)'
;MKLLTPKVVVFGLSVSAPGTLAAISDYAQYVNHFIGTQGSTPGTSYNGGNVFPGPTWPFGAVKVGIDTTVFNLSIDANAGYTPDGNVTAITLLHESGTGGAPKYGVIPQMPLTTLEGVN
;
A
#
# COMPACT_ATOMS: atom_id res chain seq x y z
N MET A 1 80.57 1.32 -1.59
CA MET A 1 79.68 0.32 -0.95
C MET A 1 78.57 1.10 -0.23
N LYS A 2 77.35 1.10 -0.77
CA LYS A 2 76.20 1.89 -0.29
C LYS A 2 75.66 1.28 1.00
N LEU A 3 75.73 1.99 2.12
CA LEU A 3 74.96 1.67 3.32
C LEU A 3 73.65 2.45 3.25
N LEU A 4 72.57 1.76 2.84
CA LEU A 4 71.21 2.26 2.94
C LEU A 4 70.77 2.22 4.41
N THR A 5 70.43 3.37 4.98
CA THR A 5 69.74 3.48 6.27
C THR A 5 68.28 3.07 6.11
N PRO A 6 67.68 2.34 7.07
CA PRO A 6 66.30 1.91 6.96
C PRO A 6 65.38 3.11 7.27
N LYS A 7 64.64 3.59 6.28
CA LYS A 7 63.50 4.48 6.52
C LYS A 7 62.34 3.62 7.01
N VAL A 8 62.07 3.69 8.31
CA VAL A 8 60.85 3.09 8.90
C VAL A 8 59.66 3.90 8.39
N VAL A 9 58.87 3.30 7.50
CA VAL A 9 57.60 3.88 7.02
C VAL A 9 56.51 3.44 8.00
N VAL A 10 56.03 4.38 8.82
CA VAL A 10 54.89 4.14 9.71
C VAL A 10 53.61 4.23 8.87
N PHE A 11 53.00 3.09 8.57
CA PHE A 11 51.63 3.05 8.04
C PHE A 11 50.65 3.33 9.19
N GLY A 12 50.12 4.55 9.26
CA GLY A 12 49.05 4.90 10.19
C GLY A 12 47.76 4.16 9.82
N LEU A 13 47.28 3.29 10.71
CA LEU A 13 45.98 2.65 10.60
C LEU A 13 44.90 3.70 10.95
N SER A 14 44.26 4.31 9.96
CA SER A 14 43.06 5.12 10.20
C SER A 14 41.89 4.18 10.50
N VAL A 15 41.53 4.04 11.77
CA VAL A 15 40.27 3.42 12.19
C VAL A 15 39.13 4.36 11.79
N SER A 16 38.37 4.01 10.75
CA SER A 16 37.09 4.66 10.48
C SER A 16 36.11 4.30 11.60
N ALA A 17 35.63 5.31 12.33
CA ALA A 17 34.57 5.11 13.31
C ALA A 17 33.35 4.47 12.61
N PRO A 18 32.73 3.43 13.19
CA PRO A 18 31.46 2.91 12.66
C PRO A 18 30.43 4.03 12.74
N GLY A 19 29.96 4.51 11.59
CA GLY A 19 28.83 5.43 11.53
C GLY A 19 27.62 4.74 12.15
N THR A 20 27.09 5.31 13.22
CA THR A 20 25.82 4.88 13.81
C THR A 20 24.72 5.12 12.77
N LEU A 21 24.20 4.04 12.19
CA LEU A 21 22.95 4.11 11.45
C LEU A 21 21.86 4.49 12.45
N ALA A 22 21.33 5.71 12.34
CA ALA A 22 20.14 6.09 13.10
C ALA A 22 19.02 5.10 12.74
N ALA A 23 18.45 4.45 13.74
CA ALA A 23 17.29 3.59 13.52
C ALA A 23 16.16 4.45 12.93
N ILE A 24 15.69 4.09 11.74
CA ILE A 24 14.47 4.65 11.19
C ILE A 24 13.33 4.17 12.07
N SER A 25 12.65 5.09 12.76
CA SER A 25 11.39 4.77 13.43
C SER A 25 10.33 4.53 12.37
N ASP A 26 9.98 3.26 12.15
CA ASP A 26 8.85 2.89 11.29
C ASP A 26 7.54 3.04 12.08
N TYR A 27 6.77 4.08 11.76
CA TYR A 27 5.44 4.30 12.33
C TYR A 27 4.33 3.66 11.48
N ALA A 28 4.61 3.25 10.24
CA ALA A 28 3.61 2.66 9.36
C ALA A 28 3.13 1.29 9.88
N GLN A 29 3.96 0.60 10.67
CA GLN A 29 3.61 -0.66 11.34
C GLN A 29 2.37 -0.58 12.24
N TYR A 30 2.01 0.60 12.75
CA TYR A 30 0.83 0.77 13.61
C TYR A 30 -0.47 0.99 12.82
N VAL A 31 -0.38 1.24 11.51
CA VAL A 31 -1.52 1.55 10.67
C VAL A 31 -2.09 0.27 10.07
N ASN A 32 -3.36 0.00 10.33
CA ASN A 32 -4.09 -1.08 9.67
C ASN A 32 -5.13 -0.50 8.70
N HIS A 33 -4.88 -0.66 7.41
CA HIS A 33 -5.76 -0.17 6.33
C HIS A 33 -7.13 -0.88 6.27
N PHE A 34 -7.27 -2.04 6.90
CA PHE A 34 -8.54 -2.77 6.91
C PHE A 34 -9.54 -2.27 7.95
N ILE A 35 -9.11 -1.40 8.87
CA ILE A 35 -10.02 -0.80 9.86
C ILE A 35 -11.05 0.07 9.12
N GLY A 36 -12.34 -0.22 9.33
CA GLY A 36 -13.44 0.49 8.67
C GLY A 36 -13.83 -0.05 7.29
N THR A 37 -13.15 -1.09 6.78
CA THR A 37 -13.53 -1.77 5.52
C THR A 37 -14.68 -2.77 5.71
N GLN A 38 -14.84 -3.29 6.94
CA GLN A 38 -15.91 -4.19 7.33
C GLN A 38 -16.83 -3.48 8.33
N GLY A 39 -18.13 -3.72 8.21
CA GLY A 39 -19.13 -3.19 9.12
C GLY A 39 -19.66 -4.21 10.13
N SER A 40 -20.91 -4.01 10.56
CA SER A 40 -21.54 -4.85 11.60
C SER A 40 -21.80 -6.29 11.16
N THR A 41 -21.91 -6.53 9.85
CA THR A 41 -22.07 -7.87 9.28
C THR A 41 -20.73 -8.34 8.72
N PRO A 42 -20.16 -9.46 9.24
CA PRO A 42 -18.90 -10.01 8.75
C PRO A 42 -18.93 -10.23 7.23
N GLY A 43 -17.81 -9.95 6.58
CA GLY A 43 -17.66 -10.10 5.14
C GLY A 43 -18.19 -8.94 4.30
N THR A 44 -18.95 -8.03 4.91
CA THR A 44 -19.66 -6.96 4.20
C THR A 44 -19.25 -5.57 4.69
N SER A 45 -19.48 -4.56 3.86
CA SER A 45 -19.32 -3.15 4.25
C SER A 45 -20.59 -2.59 4.93
N TYR A 46 -21.56 -3.43 5.31
CA TYR A 46 -22.82 -2.98 5.89
C TYR A 46 -22.61 -2.31 7.25
N ASN A 47 -22.95 -1.03 7.37
CA ASN A 47 -22.66 -0.20 8.55
C ASN A 47 -21.14 -0.14 8.85
N GLY A 48 -20.31 -0.20 7.80
CA GLY A 48 -18.87 -0.01 7.86
C GLY A 48 -18.47 1.47 7.76
N GLY A 49 -17.16 1.71 7.78
CA GLY A 49 -16.59 3.04 7.59
C GLY A 49 -16.39 3.44 6.13
N ASN A 50 -16.69 2.55 5.18
CA ASN A 50 -16.50 2.77 3.75
C ASN A 50 -15.09 3.28 3.43
N VAL A 51 -14.07 2.57 3.93
CA VAL A 51 -12.66 2.86 3.65
C VAL A 51 -12.16 1.90 2.57
N PHE A 52 -11.23 2.36 1.72
CA PHE A 52 -10.55 1.50 0.75
C PHE A 52 -9.16 1.10 1.31
N PRO A 53 -8.79 -0.18 1.32
CA PRO A 53 -7.49 -0.64 1.82
C PRO A 53 -6.41 -0.55 0.72
N GLY A 54 -6.21 0.64 0.16
CA GLY A 54 -5.31 0.88 -0.96
C GLY A 54 -4.21 1.89 -0.66
N PRO A 55 -3.05 1.83 -1.36
CA PRO A 55 -1.98 2.78 -1.15
C PRO A 55 -2.38 4.19 -1.62
N THR A 56 -2.14 5.17 -0.77
CA THR A 56 -2.20 6.60 -1.11
C THR A 56 -1.13 7.35 -0.34
N TRP A 57 -0.65 8.44 -0.92
CA TRP A 57 0.11 9.43 -0.15
C TRP A 57 -0.83 10.24 0.75
N PRO A 58 -0.33 10.83 1.85
CA PRO A 58 -1.10 11.80 2.63
C PRO A 58 -1.61 12.91 1.71
N PHE A 59 -2.94 13.08 1.64
CA PHE A 59 -3.60 14.02 0.73
C PHE A 59 -3.32 13.79 -0.77
N GLY A 60 -2.92 12.57 -1.14
CA GLY A 60 -2.69 12.17 -2.52
C GLY A 60 -3.96 12.23 -3.38
N ALA A 61 -3.81 12.70 -4.62
CA ALA A 61 -4.88 12.69 -5.61
C ALA A 61 -5.20 11.26 -6.07
N VAL A 62 -4.17 10.44 -6.27
CA VAL A 62 -4.29 9.05 -6.68
C VAL A 62 -4.50 8.16 -5.46
N LYS A 63 -5.57 7.36 -5.50
CA LYS A 63 -5.99 6.45 -4.45
C LYS A 63 -6.20 5.10 -5.10
N VAL A 64 -5.10 4.39 -5.30
CA VAL A 64 -5.13 3.08 -5.98
C VAL A 64 -5.75 2.08 -5.01
N GLY A 65 -6.72 1.31 -5.47
CA GLY A 65 -7.44 0.35 -4.63
C GLY A 65 -7.98 -0.82 -5.44
N ILE A 66 -8.34 -1.87 -4.71
CA ILE A 66 -8.97 -3.06 -5.27
C ILE A 66 -10.47 -2.87 -5.17
N ASP A 67 -11.14 -2.92 -6.32
CA ASP A 67 -12.59 -2.97 -6.39
C ASP A 67 -13.07 -4.41 -6.27
N THR A 68 -14.20 -4.57 -5.59
CA THR A 68 -14.81 -5.88 -5.32
C THR A 68 -16.27 -5.92 -5.73
N THR A 69 -16.77 -7.11 -6.08
CA THR A 69 -18.17 -7.31 -6.42
C THR A 69 -19.07 -7.13 -5.20
N VAL A 70 -20.14 -6.37 -5.38
CA VAL A 70 -21.24 -6.31 -4.43
C VAL A 70 -22.40 -7.15 -4.96
N PHE A 71 -22.58 -8.35 -4.40
CA PHE A 71 -23.66 -9.25 -4.81
C PHE A 71 -25.03 -8.82 -4.30
N ASN A 72 -25.06 -8.06 -3.21
CA ASN A 72 -26.29 -7.56 -2.58
C ASN A 72 -26.31 -6.02 -2.64
N LEU A 73 -27.17 -5.46 -3.48
CA LEU A 73 -27.30 -4.02 -3.68
C LEU A 73 -27.85 -3.24 -2.46
N SER A 74 -28.28 -3.94 -1.40
CA SER A 74 -28.59 -3.31 -0.10
C SER A 74 -27.36 -3.07 0.78
N ILE A 75 -26.19 -3.53 0.34
CA ILE A 75 -24.92 -3.33 1.02
C ILE A 75 -24.12 -2.31 0.20
N ASP A 76 -23.92 -1.13 0.75
CA ASP A 76 -23.15 -0.10 0.06
C ASP A 76 -21.65 -0.39 0.16
N ALA A 77 -20.95 -0.35 -0.98
CA ALA A 77 -19.49 -0.37 -1.06
C ALA A 77 -18.98 0.95 -1.66
N ASN A 78 -19.24 2.06 -0.97
CA ASN A 78 -18.94 3.41 -1.47
C ASN A 78 -17.49 3.61 -1.88
N ALA A 79 -16.58 2.95 -1.17
CA ALA A 79 -15.15 3.01 -1.40
C ALA A 79 -14.63 1.86 -2.29
N GLY A 80 -15.51 1.14 -2.99
CA GLY A 80 -15.14 0.09 -3.95
C GLY A 80 -14.78 -1.28 -3.34
N TYR A 81 -14.49 -1.32 -2.05
CA TYR A 81 -14.00 -2.52 -1.37
C TYR A 81 -15.02 -3.15 -0.40
N THR A 82 -15.13 -4.48 -0.45
CA THR A 82 -15.83 -5.34 0.50
C THR A 82 -14.96 -6.55 0.82
N PRO A 83 -14.90 -7.01 2.08
CA PRO A 83 -14.00 -8.10 2.47
C PRO A 83 -14.25 -9.44 1.75
N ASP A 84 -15.50 -9.81 1.50
CA ASP A 84 -15.86 -11.11 0.89
C ASP A 84 -16.12 -11.02 -0.62
N GLY A 85 -16.05 -9.84 -1.22
CA GLY A 85 -16.31 -9.65 -2.64
C GLY A 85 -15.17 -10.17 -3.52
N ASN A 86 -15.50 -10.66 -4.71
CA ASN A 86 -14.50 -11.01 -5.72
C ASN A 86 -13.87 -9.76 -6.31
N VAL A 87 -12.56 -9.79 -6.56
CA VAL A 87 -11.83 -8.70 -7.20
C VAL A 87 -12.35 -8.47 -8.62
N THR A 88 -12.81 -7.25 -8.91
CA THR A 88 -13.29 -6.84 -10.22
C THR A 88 -12.30 -5.97 -10.98
N ALA A 89 -11.53 -5.13 -10.31
CA ALA A 89 -10.54 -4.29 -10.95
C ALA A 89 -9.56 -3.72 -9.92
N ILE A 90 -8.45 -3.20 -10.41
CA ILE A 90 -7.64 -2.23 -9.70
C ILE A 90 -7.92 -0.87 -10.34
N THR A 91 -8.47 0.07 -9.58
CA THR A 91 -8.77 1.42 -10.07
C THR A 91 -7.93 2.47 -9.36
N LEU A 92 -7.80 3.64 -9.99
CA LEU A 92 -6.85 4.68 -9.59
C LEU A 92 -7.47 5.73 -8.65
N LEU A 93 -8.80 5.79 -8.57
CA LEU A 93 -9.52 6.81 -7.80
C LEU A 93 -10.61 6.16 -6.94
N HIS A 94 -10.47 6.31 -5.63
CA HIS A 94 -11.44 5.94 -4.61
C HIS A 94 -11.74 7.13 -3.70
N GLU A 95 -12.85 7.06 -3.00
CA GLU A 95 -13.19 8.01 -1.94
C GLU A 95 -13.34 7.24 -0.63
N SER A 96 -12.80 7.80 0.46
CA SER A 96 -12.82 7.16 1.78
C SER A 96 -13.83 7.85 2.68
N GLY A 97 -14.71 7.08 3.31
CA GLY A 97 -15.61 7.55 4.36
C GLY A 97 -16.94 8.12 3.87
N THR A 98 -17.33 7.88 2.62
CA THR A 98 -18.58 8.43 2.09
C THR A 98 -19.75 7.47 2.15
N GLY A 99 -20.94 8.05 2.19
CA GLY A 99 -22.22 7.35 2.13
C GLY A 99 -22.99 7.65 0.85
N GLY A 100 -24.10 6.94 0.66
CA GLY A 100 -24.95 7.04 -0.52
C GLY A 100 -24.51 6.06 -1.62
N ALA A 101 -24.67 6.42 -2.89
CA ALA A 101 -24.31 5.52 -3.99
C ALA A 101 -22.78 5.49 -4.22
N PRO A 102 -22.20 4.34 -4.60
CA PRO A 102 -20.81 4.24 -5.06
C PRO A 102 -20.63 5.01 -6.37
N LYS A 103 -19.62 5.90 -6.41
CA LYS A 103 -19.35 6.80 -7.55
C LYS A 103 -17.92 6.73 -8.08
N TYR A 104 -17.00 6.16 -7.30
CA TYR A 104 -15.58 6.09 -7.60
C TYR A 104 -15.20 4.66 -8.02
N GLY A 105 -13.99 4.47 -8.56
CA GLY A 105 -13.62 3.27 -9.34
C GLY A 105 -13.25 3.60 -10.79
N VAL A 106 -12.54 4.71 -11.01
CA VAL A 106 -12.24 5.24 -12.35
C VAL A 106 -10.88 4.73 -12.83
N ILE A 107 -10.78 4.45 -14.14
CA ILE A 107 -9.60 3.85 -14.81
C ILE A 107 -9.34 2.42 -14.29
N PRO A 108 -10.25 1.47 -14.58
CA PRO A 108 -10.07 0.09 -14.17
C PRO A 108 -8.97 -0.59 -14.98
N GLN A 109 -8.11 -1.32 -14.28
CA GLN A 109 -7.14 -2.23 -14.85
C GLN A 109 -7.42 -3.62 -14.28
N MET A 110 -7.68 -4.60 -15.16
CA MET A 110 -7.85 -5.99 -14.77
C MET A 110 -6.69 -6.79 -15.36
N PRO A 111 -5.71 -7.23 -14.55
CA PRO A 111 -4.67 -8.12 -15.03
C PRO A 111 -5.26 -9.50 -15.32
N LEU A 112 -5.01 -10.02 -16.52
CA LEU A 112 -5.47 -11.33 -16.96
C LEU A 112 -4.27 -12.24 -17.23
N THR A 113 -4.39 -13.51 -16.86
CA THR A 113 -3.37 -14.53 -17.13
C THR A 113 -3.43 -15.04 -18.57
N THR A 114 -4.58 -14.90 -19.23
CA THR A 114 -4.83 -15.30 -20.62
C THR A 114 -5.80 -14.32 -21.26
N LEU A 115 -5.74 -14.22 -22.60
CA LEU A 115 -6.71 -13.48 -23.42
C LEU A 115 -7.82 -14.39 -23.96
N GLU A 116 -7.79 -15.69 -23.65
CA GLU A 116 -8.84 -16.62 -24.06
C GLU A 116 -10.19 -16.22 -23.44
N GLY A 117 -11.21 -15.99 -24.27
CA GLY A 117 -12.51 -15.45 -23.84
C GLY A 117 -12.56 -13.93 -23.71
N VAL A 118 -11.46 -13.22 -24.05
CA VAL A 118 -11.42 -11.76 -24.21
C VAL A 118 -11.41 -11.44 -25.71
N ASN A 119 -12.61 -11.14 -26.22
CA ASN A 119 -13.04 -11.05 -27.63
C ASN A 119 -13.33 -12.39 -28.31
#